data_AF-A0A8A4UWU3-F1
#
_entry.id   AF-A0A8A4UWU3-F1
#
_cell.length_a   1.000
_cell.length_b   1.000
_cell.length_c   1.000
_cell.angle_alpha   90.00
_cell.angle_beta   90.00
_cell.angle_gamma   90.00
#
_symmetry.space_group_name_H-M   'P 1'
#
loop_
_entity.id
_entity.type
_entity.pdbx_description
1 polymer ?
#
loop_
_entity_poly.entity_id
_entity_poly.type
_entity_poly.pdbx_seq_one_letter_code
_entity_poly.pdbx_strand_id
1 'polypeptide(L)'
;MSNTVQKKKKHQFPTAYTVIIIVLLLVQILTFFIPSGNYATLEYDQPNKEFVITKPNGSKHKEAATQKTLDKYKVKIDVKKFTNGTIYKPVAIPDSYEKIDQKKPGLGGAIYQFLSSQVNGIAQSIDIIAFVLILGGCIGVVHANGAIDAGMQALSKKIKGKQVLLIVLVMGLIAIGGTTFGLAEETMAFYPILIPVFLLAGFDRMTVVATIFLGTSIGTMASTINPFSTVIASNTAGVNFTEALPLRICMWATCVIVGMIYVIAYAKKVQKNPKASYVYNDFVKEDQEYLNQDQTIQEHEFTWRQKLTLLVFAIAFIVMIWGVQQKGWYFTEIAVVFLATGYIFAFISGLSEHKFVESFVNGAGDLLGVALTIGLARAVSIVMEESHTSDTIMNFFSQQVSGMPPLLFIWFMFLVYIVLGFFIQSSSGLAVLSMPIMAPLANVVGIDRASIIDAYNWGQGFISLVAPTGLILMSLMMVNIGFNKWFKFCWKLLVIEFGICLAFLAIGLVVY
;
A
#
# COMPACT_ATOMS: atom_id res chain seq x y z
N MET A 1 39.83 -19.03 31.43
CA MET A 1 40.02 -18.63 30.02
C MET A 1 38.68 -18.69 29.34
N SER A 2 38.00 -17.54 29.18
CA SER A 2 36.72 -17.48 28.48
C SER A 2 36.98 -17.48 26.97
N ASN A 3 36.48 -18.51 26.29
CA ASN A 3 36.48 -18.54 24.84
C ASN A 3 35.38 -17.60 24.33
N THR A 4 35.72 -16.33 24.17
CA THR A 4 34.96 -15.38 23.36
C THR A 4 35.07 -15.82 21.89
N VAL A 5 34.18 -16.72 21.49
CA VAL A 5 33.93 -17.00 20.07
C VAL A 5 33.48 -15.69 19.43
N GLN A 6 34.39 -15.02 18.71
CA GLN A 6 34.04 -13.91 17.84
C GLN A 6 32.97 -14.40 16.86
N LYS A 7 31.70 -14.03 17.11
CA LYS A 7 30.62 -14.14 16.14
C LYS A 7 31.08 -13.34 14.91
N LYS A 8 31.60 -14.03 13.88
CA LYS A 8 31.80 -13.44 12.56
C LYS A 8 30.51 -12.70 12.22
N LYS A 9 30.57 -11.37 12.05
CA LYS A 9 29.44 -10.56 11.59
C LYS A 9 29.00 -11.14 10.26
N LYS A 10 27.99 -12.02 10.27
CA LYS A 10 27.30 -12.44 9.05
C LYS A 10 26.79 -11.15 8.42
N HIS A 11 27.08 -10.93 7.14
CA HIS A 11 26.46 -9.85 6.37
C HIS A 11 24.94 -9.94 6.58
N GLN A 12 24.40 -9.05 7.42
CA GLN A 12 22.98 -8.88 7.60
C GLN A 12 22.53 -7.90 6.52
N PHE A 13 21.40 -8.22 5.89
CA PHE A 13 20.80 -7.31 4.93
C PHE A 13 20.41 -6.00 5.66
N PRO A 14 20.51 -4.83 5.02
CA PRO A 14 20.15 -3.55 5.65
C PRO A 14 18.71 -3.55 6.18
N THR A 15 18.46 -2.79 7.25
CA THR A 15 17.11 -2.62 7.81
C THR A 15 16.23 -1.81 6.86
N ALA A 16 14.92 -1.84 7.05
CA ALA A 16 14.00 -1.08 6.21
C ALA A 16 14.35 0.41 6.15
N TYR A 17 14.66 0.99 7.30
CA TYR A 17 15.15 2.36 7.45
C TYR A 17 16.38 2.62 6.57
N THR A 18 17.38 1.76 6.66
CA THR A 18 18.60 1.91 5.87
C THR A 18 18.31 1.81 4.37
N VAL A 19 17.44 0.90 3.95
CA VAL A 19 17.09 0.77 2.53
C VAL A 19 16.37 2.04 2.03
N ILE A 20 15.38 2.54 2.77
CA ILE A 20 14.65 3.77 2.39
C ILE A 20 15.59 4.98 2.35
N ILE A 21 16.51 5.10 3.31
CA ILE A 21 17.54 6.16 3.31
C ILE A 21 18.43 6.07 2.07
N ILE A 22 18.86 4.86 1.68
CA ILE A 22 19.64 4.67 0.45
C ILE A 22 18.83 5.10 -0.78
N VAL A 23 17.55 4.71 -0.87
CA VAL A 23 16.68 5.14 -1.97
C VAL A 23 16.52 6.66 -1.99
N LEU A 24 16.30 7.29 -0.84
CA LEU A 24 16.20 8.75 -0.70
C LEU A 24 17.47 9.45 -1.17
N LEU A 25 18.65 8.93 -0.80
CA LEU A 25 19.94 9.45 -1.27
C LEU A 25 20.09 9.31 -2.79
N LEU A 26 19.72 8.16 -3.36
CA LEU A 26 19.76 7.95 -4.81
C LEU A 26 18.83 8.92 -5.54
N VAL A 27 17.61 9.10 -5.04
CA VAL A 27 16.65 10.07 -5.60
C VAL A 27 17.19 11.48 -5.50
N GLN A 28 17.74 11.88 -4.35
CA GLN A 28 18.38 13.18 -4.18
C GLN A 28 19.54 13.40 -5.16
N ILE A 29 20.32 12.36 -5.47
CA ILE A 29 21.38 12.44 -6.48
C ILE A 29 20.78 12.61 -7.88
N LEU A 30 19.71 11.87 -8.20
CA LEU A 30 19.03 11.95 -9.49
C LEU A 30 18.47 13.35 -9.76
N THR A 31 18.03 14.09 -8.74
CA THR A 31 17.54 15.47 -8.92
C THR A 31 18.61 16.44 -9.43
N PHE A 32 19.90 16.12 -9.28
CA PHE A 32 20.98 16.90 -9.87
C PHE A 32 21.15 16.67 -11.37
N PHE A 33 20.68 15.54 -11.90
CA PHE A 33 20.81 15.19 -13.31
C PHE A 33 19.53 15.46 -14.10
N ILE A 34 18.39 15.25 -13.47
CA ILE A 34 17.08 15.47 -14.08
C ILE A 34 16.77 16.98 -14.06
N PRO A 35 16.36 17.59 -15.19
CA PRO A 35 15.91 18.98 -15.21
C PRO A 35 14.62 19.16 -14.39
N SER A 36 14.51 20.29 -13.71
CA SER A 36 13.27 20.70 -13.06
C SER A 36 12.27 21.19 -14.10
N GLY A 37 11.02 20.75 -14.00
CA GLY A 37 9.95 21.19 -14.88
C GLY A 37 8.60 20.91 -14.25
N ASN A 38 7.60 21.70 -14.64
CA ASN A 38 6.25 21.61 -14.11
C ASN A 38 5.23 21.61 -15.24
N TYR A 39 4.18 20.82 -15.07
CA TYR A 39 2.91 21.10 -15.72
C TYR A 39 2.20 22.23 -14.98
N ALA A 40 1.41 23.02 -15.70
CA ALA A 40 0.41 23.85 -15.05
C ALA A 40 -0.60 22.91 -14.35
N THR A 41 -1.10 23.31 -13.19
CA THR A 41 -2.10 22.53 -12.44
C THR A 41 -3.40 23.30 -12.29
N LEU A 42 -4.48 22.55 -12.15
CA LEU A 42 -5.83 23.06 -11.93
C LEU A 42 -6.38 22.40 -10.66
N GLU A 43 -6.80 23.23 -9.71
CA GLU A 43 -7.33 22.81 -8.41
C GLU A 43 -8.67 23.51 -8.16
N TYR A 44 -9.62 22.82 -7.52
CA TYR A 44 -10.91 23.40 -7.16
C TYR A 44 -10.87 24.01 -5.76
N ASP A 45 -11.04 25.33 -5.70
CA ASP A 45 -11.12 26.10 -4.46
C ASP A 45 -12.56 26.03 -3.93
N GLN A 46 -12.82 25.06 -3.05
CA GLN A 46 -14.15 24.80 -2.47
C GLN A 46 -14.80 26.05 -1.84
N PRO A 47 -14.09 26.85 -1.01
CA PRO A 47 -14.65 28.09 -0.44
C PRO A 47 -15.17 29.08 -1.48
N ASN A 48 -14.41 29.30 -2.56
CA ASN A 48 -14.71 30.33 -3.54
C ASN A 48 -15.48 29.81 -4.77
N LYS A 49 -15.60 28.48 -4.92
CA LYS A 49 -16.23 27.81 -6.06
C LYS A 49 -15.59 28.18 -7.41
N GLU A 50 -14.27 28.31 -7.40
CA GLU A 50 -13.46 28.69 -8.57
C GLU A 50 -12.39 27.64 -8.82
N PHE A 51 -11.89 27.58 -10.05
CA PHE A 51 -10.65 26.87 -10.34
C PHE A 51 -9.47 27.80 -10.11
N VAL A 52 -8.48 27.33 -9.35
CA VAL A 52 -7.18 27.97 -9.20
C VAL A 52 -6.23 27.28 -10.16
N ILE A 53 -5.78 28.01 -11.17
CA ILE A 53 -4.78 27.55 -12.12
C ILE A 53 -3.42 28.03 -11.61
N THR A 54 -2.50 27.09 -11.37
CA THR A 54 -1.11 27.38 -11.03
C THR A 54 -0.25 27.11 -12.25
N LYS A 55 0.38 28.16 -12.80
CA LYS A 55 1.31 28.03 -13.94
C LYS A 55 2.63 27.39 -13.50
N PRO A 56 3.46 26.88 -14.43
CA PRO A 56 4.76 26.29 -14.11
C PRO A 56 5.69 27.23 -13.33
N ASN A 57 5.60 28.54 -13.58
CA ASN A 57 6.35 29.59 -12.87
C ASN A 57 5.80 29.94 -11.47
N GLY A 58 4.78 29.23 -10.98
CA GLY A 58 4.16 29.43 -9.67
C GLY A 58 3.09 30.53 -9.62
N SER A 59 2.90 31.31 -10.69
CA SER A 59 1.84 32.32 -10.74
C SER A 59 0.47 31.65 -10.74
N LYS A 60 -0.45 32.18 -9.93
CA LYS A 60 -1.81 31.67 -9.79
C LYS A 60 -2.81 32.66 -10.37
N HIS A 61 -3.80 32.16 -11.10
CA HIS A 61 -4.97 32.93 -11.48
C HIS A 61 -6.23 32.09 -11.29
N LYS A 62 -7.36 32.77 -11.07
CA LYS A 62 -8.64 32.12 -10.86
C LYS A 62 -9.49 32.17 -12.13
N GLU A 63 -10.20 31.09 -12.39
CA GLU A 63 -11.24 31.03 -13.42
C GLU A 63 -12.50 30.38 -12.87
N ALA A 64 -13.64 30.66 -13.49
CA ALA A 64 -14.91 30.10 -13.07
C ALA A 64 -14.87 28.57 -13.12
N ALA A 65 -15.41 27.90 -12.09
CA ALA A 65 -15.46 26.45 -12.01
C ALA A 65 -16.55 25.86 -12.94
N THR A 66 -16.29 25.88 -14.25
CA THR A 66 -17.23 25.44 -15.28
C THR A 66 -16.60 24.40 -16.20
N GLN A 67 -17.44 23.58 -16.85
CA GLN A 67 -16.98 22.62 -17.86
C GLN A 67 -16.25 23.33 -19.00
N LYS A 68 -16.70 24.54 -19.39
CA LYS A 68 -16.05 25.35 -20.42
C LYS A 68 -14.61 25.71 -20.07
N THR A 69 -14.32 25.95 -18.79
CA THR A 69 -12.94 26.18 -18.31
C THR A 69 -12.10 24.91 -18.43
N LEU A 70 -12.64 23.74 -18.06
CA LEU A 70 -11.94 22.46 -18.20
C LEU A 70 -11.65 22.13 -19.66
N ASP A 71 -12.63 22.33 -20.54
CA ASP A 71 -12.50 22.09 -21.98
C ASP A 71 -11.45 23.02 -22.62
N LYS A 72 -11.40 24.29 -22.18
CA LYS A 72 -10.36 25.27 -22.59
C LYS A 72 -8.96 24.75 -22.29
N TYR A 73 -8.78 24.07 -21.16
CA TYR A 73 -7.50 23.48 -20.75
C TYR A 73 -7.30 22.03 -21.22
N LYS A 74 -8.19 21.51 -22.08
CA LYS A 74 -8.21 20.10 -22.53
C LYS A 74 -8.26 19.09 -21.37
N VAL A 75 -8.68 19.52 -20.18
CA VAL A 75 -8.88 18.65 -19.02
C VAL A 75 -10.22 17.95 -19.21
N LYS A 76 -10.19 16.73 -19.74
CA LYS A 76 -11.40 15.95 -20.02
C LYS A 76 -11.94 15.29 -18.76
N ILE A 77 -12.40 16.08 -17.81
CA ILE A 77 -12.97 15.63 -16.54
C ILE A 77 -14.32 16.36 -16.37
N ASP A 78 -15.33 15.67 -15.84
CA ASP A 78 -16.61 16.30 -15.51
C ASP A 78 -16.43 17.25 -14.32
N VAL A 79 -16.81 18.52 -14.48
CA VAL A 79 -16.78 19.55 -13.42
C VAL A 79 -17.42 19.08 -12.11
N LYS A 80 -18.46 18.24 -12.18
CA LYS A 80 -19.14 17.71 -11.00
C LYS A 80 -18.20 16.93 -10.09
N LYS A 81 -17.19 16.24 -10.65
CA LYS A 81 -16.19 15.45 -9.92
C LYS A 81 -15.28 16.32 -9.05
N PHE A 82 -15.09 17.58 -9.40
CA PHE A 82 -14.40 18.54 -8.55
C PHE A 82 -15.35 19.06 -7.47
N THR A 83 -16.56 19.48 -7.87
CA THR A 83 -17.52 20.11 -6.94
C THR A 83 -18.05 19.17 -5.85
N ASN A 84 -18.09 17.86 -6.10
CA ASN A 84 -18.53 16.85 -5.12
C ASN A 84 -17.38 16.25 -4.29
N GLY A 85 -16.14 16.75 -4.46
CA GLY A 85 -14.97 16.30 -3.71
C GLY A 85 -14.36 14.97 -4.18
N THR A 86 -14.81 14.40 -5.30
CA THR A 86 -14.19 13.18 -5.85
C THR A 86 -12.74 13.45 -6.26
N ILE A 87 -12.49 14.59 -6.88
CA ILE A 87 -11.15 15.10 -7.20
C ILE A 87 -10.86 16.26 -6.27
N TYR A 88 -9.95 16.02 -5.34
CA TYR A 88 -9.54 16.96 -4.29
C TYR A 88 -8.07 17.35 -4.39
N LYS A 89 -7.30 16.71 -5.28
CA LYS A 89 -5.88 17.02 -5.52
C LYS A 89 -5.73 17.89 -6.78
N PRO A 90 -4.69 18.74 -6.87
CA PRO A 90 -4.36 19.47 -8.09
C PRO A 90 -4.15 18.53 -9.27
N VAL A 91 -4.80 18.83 -10.40
CA VAL A 91 -4.77 18.03 -11.62
C VAL A 91 -3.82 18.69 -12.64
N ALA A 92 -2.93 17.92 -13.27
CA ALA A 92 -2.06 18.44 -14.32
C ALA A 92 -2.86 18.86 -15.58
N ILE A 93 -2.48 19.98 -16.19
CA ILE A 93 -3.04 20.47 -17.45
C ILE A 93 -2.23 19.88 -18.62
N PRO A 94 -2.87 19.17 -19.57
CA PRO A 94 -2.18 18.62 -20.74
C PRO A 94 -1.43 19.68 -21.56
N ASP A 95 -0.35 19.29 -22.22
CA ASP A 95 0.47 20.13 -23.11
C ASP A 95 1.04 21.42 -22.46
N SER A 96 1.06 21.52 -21.14
CA SER A 96 1.48 22.73 -20.40
C SER A 96 2.85 22.63 -19.74
N TYR A 97 3.62 21.59 -20.06
CA TYR A 97 4.92 21.36 -19.46
C TYR A 97 5.91 22.46 -19.85
N GLU A 98 6.52 23.08 -18.84
CA GLU A 98 7.63 24.00 -19.02
C GLU A 98 8.79 23.59 -18.12
N LYS A 99 10.01 23.66 -18.67
CA LYS A 99 11.21 23.61 -17.84
C LYS A 99 11.27 24.87 -17.01
N ILE A 100 11.53 24.71 -15.72
CA ILE A 100 11.69 25.84 -14.82
C ILE A 100 13.17 26.02 -14.53
N ASP A 101 13.62 27.27 -14.49
CA ASP A 101 14.98 27.60 -14.06
C ASP A 101 15.04 27.59 -12.52
N GLN A 102 14.90 26.39 -11.95
CA GLN A 102 15.07 26.18 -10.52
C GLN A 102 16.56 26.04 -10.24
N LYS A 103 17.11 26.96 -9.46
CA LYS A 103 18.49 26.87 -9.02
C LYS A 103 18.65 25.61 -8.17
N LYS A 104 19.37 24.62 -8.72
CA LYS A 104 19.66 23.37 -8.00
C LYS A 104 20.32 23.69 -6.66
N PRO A 105 19.90 23.03 -5.58
CA PRO A 105 20.49 23.29 -4.28
C PRO A 105 21.98 22.99 -4.32
N GLY A 106 22.81 23.89 -3.79
CA GLY A 106 24.21 23.56 -3.51
C GLY A 106 24.31 22.42 -2.50
N LEU A 107 25.50 21.85 -2.27
CA LEU A 107 25.68 20.72 -1.35
C LEU A 107 25.01 20.92 0.03
N GLY A 108 25.14 22.11 0.62
CA GLY A 108 24.48 22.44 1.89
C GLY A 108 22.95 22.46 1.81
N GLY A 109 22.39 22.99 0.72
CA GLY A 109 20.95 22.97 0.47
C GLY A 109 20.40 21.57 0.23
N ALA A 110 21.18 20.70 -0.43
CA ALA A 110 20.79 19.32 -0.68
C ALA A 110 20.84 18.47 0.60
N ILE A 111 21.82 18.72 1.47
CA ILE A 111 21.86 18.11 2.81
C ILE A 111 20.66 18.59 3.64
N TYR A 112 20.35 19.88 3.61
CA TYR A 112 19.16 20.41 4.29
C TYR A 112 17.89 19.77 3.77
N GLN A 113 17.67 19.73 2.44
CA GLN A 113 16.52 19.09 1.81
C GLN A 113 16.41 17.60 2.17
N PHE A 114 17.53 16.89 2.15
CA PHE A 114 17.58 15.47 2.53
C PHE A 114 17.14 15.25 3.97
N LEU A 115 17.54 16.11 4.91
CA LEU A 115 17.15 16.00 6.32
C LEU A 115 15.73 16.52 6.57
N SER A 116 15.35 17.66 5.98
CA SER A 116 14.04 18.28 6.15
C SER A 116 12.93 17.45 5.54
N SER A 117 13.16 16.81 4.39
CA SER A 117 12.17 15.94 3.73
C SER A 117 11.76 14.75 4.61
N GLN A 118 12.65 14.23 5.46
CA GLN A 118 12.33 13.16 6.40
C GLN A 118 11.39 13.63 7.52
N VAL A 119 11.67 14.80 8.09
CA VAL A 119 10.81 15.42 9.12
C VAL A 119 9.45 15.80 8.52
N ASN A 120 9.47 16.44 7.34
CA ASN A 120 8.26 16.78 6.60
C ASN A 120 7.47 15.54 6.20
N GLY A 121 8.14 14.43 5.87
CA GLY A 121 7.51 13.16 5.54
C GLY A 121 6.69 12.61 6.71
N ILE A 122 7.23 12.68 7.93
CA ILE A 122 6.49 12.33 9.15
C ILE A 122 5.31 13.29 9.35
N ALA A 123 5.54 14.60 9.24
CA ALA A 123 4.50 15.61 9.45
C ALA A 123 3.35 15.50 8.43
N GLN A 124 3.66 15.21 7.16
CA GLN A 124 2.68 15.03 6.08
C GLN A 124 1.97 13.68 6.13
N SER A 125 2.43 12.73 6.96
CA SER A 125 1.83 11.40 7.12
C SER A 125 1.20 11.21 8.51
N ILE A 126 0.96 12.31 9.22
CA ILE A 126 0.54 12.27 10.64
C ILE A 126 -0.82 11.60 10.84
N ASP A 127 -1.72 11.73 9.88
CA ASP A 127 -3.03 11.08 9.85
C ASP A 127 -2.90 9.55 9.76
N ILE A 128 -2.04 9.06 8.87
CA ILE A 128 -1.73 7.62 8.72
C ILE A 128 -1.03 7.10 9.98
N ILE A 129 -0.05 7.85 10.49
CA ILE A 129 0.70 7.49 11.70
C ILE A 129 -0.23 7.41 12.91
N ALA A 130 -1.10 8.41 13.11
CA ALA A 130 -2.06 8.44 14.20
C ALA A 130 -3.02 7.25 14.12
N PHE A 131 -3.54 6.95 12.93
CA PHE A 131 -4.37 5.79 12.68
C PHE A 131 -3.67 4.48 13.07
N VAL A 132 -2.45 4.26 12.57
CA VAL A 132 -1.67 3.04 12.85
C VAL A 132 -1.41 2.89 14.35
N LEU A 133 -1.01 3.96 15.04
CA LEU A 133 -0.75 3.91 16.49
C LEU A 133 -2.02 3.62 17.30
N ILE A 134 -3.16 4.24 16.96
CA ILE A 134 -4.44 3.98 17.63
C ILE A 134 -4.90 2.54 17.40
N LEU A 135 -4.76 2.03 16.18
CA LEU A 135 -5.06 0.64 15.84
C LEU A 135 -4.16 -0.31 16.64
N GLY A 136 -2.86 -0.02 16.73
CA GLY A 136 -1.91 -0.74 17.58
C GLY A 136 -2.34 -0.81 19.04
N GLY A 137 -2.78 0.32 19.60
CA GLY A 137 -3.28 0.34 20.97
C GLY A 137 -4.55 -0.50 21.15
N CYS A 138 -5.47 -0.47 20.20
CA CYS A 138 -6.64 -1.36 20.23
C CYS A 138 -6.23 -2.84 20.22
N ILE A 139 -5.25 -3.22 19.39
CA ILE A 139 -4.74 -4.60 19.34
C ILE A 139 -4.08 -4.98 20.67
N GLY A 140 -3.28 -4.10 21.26
CA GLY A 140 -2.66 -4.31 22.57
C GLY A 140 -3.70 -4.63 23.65
N VAL A 141 -4.83 -3.94 23.65
CA VAL A 141 -5.95 -4.21 24.56
C VAL A 141 -6.64 -5.56 24.26
N VAL A 142 -6.89 -5.87 22.99
CA VAL A 142 -7.50 -7.15 22.57
C VAL A 142 -6.60 -8.33 22.97
N HIS A 143 -5.28 -8.17 22.84
CA HIS A 143 -4.28 -9.13 23.28
C HIS A 143 -4.29 -9.28 24.81
N ALA A 144 -4.25 -8.18 25.56
CA ALA A 144 -4.22 -8.20 27.02
C ALA A 144 -5.49 -8.77 27.67
N ASN A 145 -6.64 -8.71 26.98
CA ASN A 145 -7.89 -9.38 27.39
C ASN A 145 -7.89 -10.91 27.11
N GLY A 146 -6.84 -11.45 26.49
CA GLY A 146 -6.74 -12.87 26.15
C GLY A 146 -7.72 -13.32 25.07
N ALA A 147 -8.33 -12.38 24.34
CA ALA A 147 -9.28 -12.70 23.28
C ALA A 147 -8.59 -13.34 22.06
N ILE A 148 -7.34 -12.94 21.79
CA ILE A 148 -6.49 -13.57 20.78
C ILE A 148 -6.19 -15.01 21.19
N ASP A 149 -5.73 -15.25 22.41
CA ASP A 149 -5.42 -16.60 22.94
C ASP A 149 -6.60 -17.56 22.85
N ALA A 150 -7.79 -17.12 23.30
CA ALA A 150 -9.01 -17.91 23.18
C ALA A 150 -9.38 -18.19 21.71
N GLY A 151 -9.18 -17.21 20.83
CA GLY A 151 -9.38 -17.36 19.39
C GLY A 151 -8.44 -18.36 18.75
N MET A 152 -7.15 -18.32 19.08
CA MET A 152 -6.14 -19.25 18.60
C MET A 152 -6.47 -20.69 19.00
N GLN A 153 -6.88 -20.92 20.24
CA GLN A 153 -7.29 -22.24 20.72
C GLN A 153 -8.51 -22.78 19.97
N ALA A 154 -9.58 -21.96 19.87
CA ALA A 154 -10.80 -22.35 19.18
C ALA A 154 -10.54 -22.66 17.70
N LEU A 155 -9.66 -21.88 17.09
CA LEU A 155 -9.29 -22.02 15.69
C LEU A 155 -8.39 -23.24 15.47
N SER A 156 -7.42 -23.51 16.35
CA SER A 156 -6.56 -24.69 16.33
C SER A 156 -7.37 -25.99 16.36
N LYS A 157 -8.41 -26.07 17.20
CA LYS A 157 -9.34 -27.21 17.23
C LYS A 157 -10.09 -27.40 15.90
N LYS A 158 -10.53 -26.31 15.25
CA LYS A 158 -11.29 -26.35 13.98
C LYS A 158 -10.43 -26.53 12.73
N ILE A 159 -9.15 -26.16 12.78
CA ILE A 159 -8.24 -26.18 11.62
C ILE A 159 -7.54 -27.53 11.41
N LYS A 160 -7.56 -28.45 12.37
CA LYS A 160 -6.96 -29.79 12.18
C LYS A 160 -7.47 -30.46 10.88
N GLY A 161 -6.56 -30.72 9.96
CA GLY A 161 -6.85 -31.30 8.64
C GLY A 161 -7.33 -30.32 7.55
N LYS A 162 -7.52 -29.04 7.88
CA LYS A 162 -7.99 -27.97 6.98
C LYS A 162 -7.03 -26.78 6.91
N GLN A 163 -5.74 -26.98 7.15
CA GLN A 163 -4.74 -25.90 7.23
C GLN A 163 -4.67 -25.05 5.95
N VAL A 164 -4.87 -25.65 4.78
CA VAL A 164 -4.90 -24.92 3.50
C VAL A 164 -6.07 -23.94 3.43
N LEU A 165 -7.20 -24.26 4.04
CA LEU A 165 -8.38 -23.39 4.06
C LEU A 165 -8.09 -22.07 4.77
N LEU A 166 -7.20 -22.07 5.75
CA LEU A 166 -6.77 -20.86 6.43
C LEU A 166 -6.13 -19.86 5.45
N ILE A 167 -5.21 -20.31 4.60
CA ILE A 167 -4.57 -19.47 3.58
C ILE A 167 -5.63 -18.93 2.62
N VAL A 168 -6.52 -19.79 2.12
CA VAL A 168 -7.55 -19.42 1.15
C VAL A 168 -8.49 -18.35 1.72
N LEU A 169 -9.00 -18.54 2.94
CA LEU A 169 -9.93 -17.60 3.56
C LEU A 169 -9.26 -16.27 3.90
N VAL A 170 -8.08 -16.31 4.54
CA VAL A 170 -7.38 -15.09 4.96
C VAL A 170 -6.92 -14.29 3.75
N MET A 171 -6.20 -14.92 2.81
CA MET A 171 -5.70 -14.24 1.62
C MET A 171 -6.85 -13.74 0.74
N GLY A 172 -7.94 -14.52 0.62
CA GLY A 172 -9.11 -14.14 -0.16
C GLY A 172 -9.84 -12.94 0.42
N LEU A 173 -10.09 -12.93 1.73
CA LEU A 173 -10.72 -11.79 2.41
C LEU A 173 -9.87 -10.53 2.30
N ILE A 174 -8.56 -10.64 2.50
CA ILE A 174 -7.64 -9.50 2.38
C ILE A 174 -7.57 -9.00 0.94
N ALA A 175 -7.54 -9.89 -0.05
CA ALA A 175 -7.55 -9.52 -1.46
C ALA A 175 -8.85 -8.84 -1.90
N ILE A 176 -9.99 -9.25 -1.34
CA ILE A 176 -11.27 -8.56 -1.51
C ILE A 176 -11.18 -7.15 -0.90
N GLY A 177 -10.61 -7.01 0.30
CA GLY A 177 -10.41 -5.69 0.91
C GLY A 177 -9.52 -4.78 0.07
N GLY A 178 -8.41 -5.32 -0.46
CA GLY A 178 -7.48 -4.58 -1.31
C GLY A 178 -8.13 -4.07 -2.60
N THR A 179 -8.91 -4.92 -3.28
CA THR A 179 -9.55 -4.53 -4.56
C THR A 179 -10.72 -3.56 -4.38
N THR A 180 -11.41 -3.61 -3.23
CA THR A 180 -12.65 -2.86 -3.01
C THR A 180 -12.42 -1.50 -2.33
N PHE A 181 -11.71 -1.46 -1.22
CA PHE A 181 -11.49 -0.23 -0.45
C PHE A 181 -10.01 0.08 -0.19
N GLY A 182 -9.09 -0.71 -0.78
CA GLY A 182 -7.66 -0.48 -0.64
C GLY A 182 -7.09 -0.93 0.70
N LEU A 183 -7.64 -1.99 1.31
CA LEU A 183 -7.12 -2.59 2.54
C LEU A 183 -5.62 -2.84 2.41
N ALA A 184 -4.80 -2.06 3.10
CA ALA A 184 -3.35 -2.09 2.96
C ALA A 184 -2.67 -1.86 4.31
N GLU A 185 -2.64 -0.64 4.84
CA GLU A 185 -2.01 -0.32 6.13
C GLU A 185 -2.66 -1.07 7.30
N GLU A 186 -3.97 -1.31 7.23
CA GLU A 186 -4.74 -2.00 8.26
C GLU A 186 -4.37 -3.47 8.36
N THR A 187 -3.78 -4.04 7.30
CA THR A 187 -3.35 -5.44 7.29
C THR A 187 -2.25 -5.72 8.32
N MET A 188 -1.51 -4.70 8.74
CA MET A 188 -0.44 -4.82 9.73
C MET A 188 -0.97 -5.36 11.06
N ALA A 189 -2.22 -5.03 11.41
CA ALA A 189 -2.89 -5.48 12.61
C ALA A 189 -3.06 -7.01 12.68
N PHE A 190 -3.12 -7.67 11.52
CA PHE A 190 -3.38 -9.10 11.44
C PHE A 190 -2.13 -9.93 11.66
N TYR A 191 -0.92 -9.37 11.54
CA TYR A 191 0.33 -10.10 11.79
C TYR A 191 0.41 -10.72 13.19
N PRO A 192 0.34 -9.94 14.29
CA PRO A 192 0.44 -10.50 15.63
C PRO A 192 -0.69 -11.51 15.93
N ILE A 193 -1.86 -11.33 15.30
CA ILE A 193 -3.01 -12.23 15.47
C ILE A 193 -2.83 -13.54 14.71
N LEU A 194 -2.35 -13.50 13.46
CA LEU A 194 -2.32 -14.65 12.57
C LEU A 194 -1.02 -15.45 12.64
N ILE A 195 0.10 -14.86 13.05
CA ILE A 195 1.37 -15.58 13.18
C ILE A 195 1.21 -16.86 14.01
N PRO A 196 0.72 -16.79 15.25
CA PRO A 196 0.48 -17.98 16.05
C PRO A 196 -0.41 -19.04 15.40
N VAL A 197 -1.50 -18.61 14.77
CA VAL A 197 -2.48 -19.50 14.15
C VAL A 197 -1.84 -20.31 13.03
N PHE A 198 -0.99 -19.67 12.23
CA PHE A 198 -0.27 -20.32 11.15
C PHE A 198 0.84 -21.24 11.65
N LEU A 199 1.55 -20.85 12.71
CA LEU A 199 2.56 -21.70 13.35
C LEU A 199 1.92 -22.98 13.91
N LEU A 200 0.76 -22.85 14.58
CA LEU A 200 -0.05 -23.97 15.05
C LEU A 200 -0.56 -24.87 13.91
N ALA A 201 -0.82 -24.30 12.74
CA ALA A 201 -1.15 -25.05 11.52
C ALA A 201 0.06 -25.77 10.89
N GLY A 202 1.26 -25.61 11.45
CA GLY A 202 2.51 -26.18 10.94
C GLY A 202 3.09 -25.42 9.75
N PHE A 203 2.70 -24.15 9.56
CA PHE A 203 3.33 -23.24 8.61
C PHE A 203 4.39 -22.37 9.29
N ASP A 204 4.99 -21.44 8.56
CA ASP A 204 6.01 -20.52 9.07
C ASP A 204 5.57 -19.04 8.96
N ARG A 205 6.33 -18.14 9.61
CA ARG A 205 6.12 -16.69 9.51
C ARG A 205 6.12 -16.18 8.06
N MET A 206 6.92 -16.77 7.16
CA MET A 206 6.92 -16.38 5.75
C MET A 206 5.56 -16.67 5.09
N THR A 207 4.91 -17.78 5.43
CA THR A 207 3.56 -18.08 4.94
C THR A 207 2.54 -17.04 5.42
N VAL A 208 2.69 -16.53 6.64
CA VAL A 208 1.81 -15.46 7.18
C VAL A 208 1.99 -14.17 6.38
N VAL A 209 3.23 -13.72 6.20
CA VAL A 209 3.54 -12.55 5.34
C VAL A 209 3.02 -12.77 3.94
N ALA A 210 3.27 -13.92 3.34
CA ALA A 210 2.81 -14.17 1.99
C ALA A 210 1.27 -14.16 1.90
N THR A 211 0.56 -14.70 2.88
CA THR A 211 -0.91 -14.71 2.90
C THR A 211 -1.48 -13.31 3.06
N ILE A 212 -0.94 -12.52 3.99
CA ILE A 212 -1.41 -11.17 4.30
C ILE A 212 -0.95 -10.20 3.22
N PHE A 213 0.35 -10.02 3.05
CA PHE A 213 0.94 -9.02 2.15
C PHE A 213 0.62 -9.29 0.69
N LEU A 214 0.77 -10.53 0.17
CA LEU A 214 0.39 -10.78 -1.23
C LEU A 214 -1.12 -10.64 -1.41
N GLY A 215 -1.93 -11.01 -0.41
CA GLY A 215 -3.37 -10.79 -0.44
C GLY A 215 -3.70 -9.32 -0.71
N THR A 216 -3.16 -8.40 0.11
CA THR A 216 -3.43 -6.96 -0.06
C THR A 216 -2.80 -6.41 -1.34
N SER A 217 -1.53 -6.72 -1.60
CA SER A 217 -0.82 -6.15 -2.74
C SER A 217 -1.36 -6.63 -4.08
N ILE A 218 -1.68 -7.92 -4.22
CA ILE A 218 -2.33 -8.45 -5.44
C ILE A 218 -3.75 -7.90 -5.55
N GLY A 219 -4.50 -7.85 -4.44
CA GLY A 219 -5.85 -7.28 -4.42
C GLY A 219 -5.87 -5.82 -4.87
N THR A 220 -4.89 -5.03 -4.43
CA THR A 220 -4.76 -3.61 -4.80
C THR A 220 -4.19 -3.45 -6.21
N MET A 221 -3.25 -4.30 -6.63
CA MET A 221 -2.68 -4.33 -7.98
C MET A 221 -3.79 -4.54 -9.01
N ALA A 222 -4.59 -5.60 -8.86
CA ALA A 222 -5.69 -5.90 -9.77
C ALA A 222 -7.00 -5.23 -9.33
N SER A 223 -6.95 -3.97 -8.88
CA SER A 223 -8.11 -3.32 -8.29
C SER A 223 -9.28 -3.13 -9.26
N THR A 224 -10.48 -3.44 -8.75
CA THR A 224 -11.77 -3.29 -9.46
C THR A 224 -12.45 -1.97 -9.15
N ILE A 225 -12.71 -1.68 -7.86
CA ILE A 225 -13.55 -0.54 -7.43
C ILE A 225 -12.91 0.32 -6.34
N ASN A 226 -11.60 0.18 -6.11
CA ASN A 226 -10.90 0.92 -5.06
C ASN A 226 -10.95 2.44 -5.31
N PRO A 227 -11.49 3.23 -4.35
CA PRO A 227 -11.57 4.70 -4.46
C PRO A 227 -10.19 5.37 -4.58
N PHE A 228 -9.15 4.75 -4.03
CA PHE A 228 -7.79 5.29 -3.97
C PHE A 228 -6.90 4.91 -5.16
N SER A 229 -7.38 4.07 -6.07
CA SER A 229 -6.64 3.69 -7.28
C SER A 229 -7.52 3.74 -8.53
N THR A 230 -8.26 2.68 -8.85
CA THR A 230 -9.02 2.55 -10.11
C THR A 230 -10.06 3.66 -10.29
N VAL A 231 -10.80 4.01 -9.23
CA VAL A 231 -11.88 4.99 -9.33
C VAL A 231 -11.32 6.40 -9.51
N ILE A 232 -10.35 6.82 -8.68
CA ILE A 232 -9.74 8.14 -8.84
C ILE A 232 -9.02 8.26 -10.19
N ALA A 233 -8.30 7.23 -10.62
CA ALA A 233 -7.65 7.21 -11.94
C ALA A 233 -8.67 7.34 -13.08
N SER A 234 -9.79 6.60 -13.02
CA SER A 234 -10.86 6.70 -14.02
C SER A 234 -11.50 8.08 -14.06
N ASN A 235 -11.81 8.64 -12.88
CA ASN A 235 -12.38 9.98 -12.78
C ASN A 235 -11.43 11.05 -13.34
N THR A 236 -10.12 10.94 -13.06
CA THR A 236 -9.11 11.87 -13.58
C THR A 236 -8.82 11.65 -15.07
N ALA A 237 -8.96 10.43 -15.58
CA ALA A 237 -8.84 10.12 -17.01
C ALA A 237 -10.09 10.51 -17.84
N GLY A 238 -11.19 10.85 -17.18
CA GLY A 238 -12.45 11.23 -17.82
C GLY A 238 -13.30 10.07 -18.30
N VAL A 239 -13.13 8.87 -17.73
CA VAL A 239 -13.84 7.66 -18.13
C VAL A 239 -14.56 7.01 -16.96
N ASN A 240 -15.53 6.14 -17.25
CA ASN A 240 -16.23 5.42 -16.22
C ASN A 240 -15.45 4.15 -15.82
N PHE A 241 -15.14 4.00 -14.53
CA PHE A 241 -14.41 2.84 -14.02
C PHE A 241 -15.14 1.51 -14.29
N THR A 242 -16.45 1.53 -14.52
CA THR A 242 -17.25 0.33 -14.78
C THR A 242 -17.02 -0.29 -16.16
N GLU A 243 -16.50 0.48 -17.13
CA GLU A 243 -16.32 0.03 -18.53
C GLU A 243 -15.37 -1.17 -18.62
N ALA A 244 -14.27 -1.15 -17.86
CA ALA A 244 -13.28 -2.21 -17.80
C ALA A 244 -13.50 -3.24 -16.68
N LEU A 245 -14.62 -3.15 -15.95
CA LEU A 245 -14.84 -3.93 -14.75
C LEU A 245 -14.81 -5.45 -14.97
N PRO A 246 -15.41 -6.03 -16.03
CA PRO A 246 -15.33 -7.47 -16.27
C PRO A 246 -13.90 -7.98 -16.42
N LEU A 247 -13.07 -7.29 -17.21
CA LEU A 247 -11.66 -7.68 -17.39
C LEU A 247 -10.89 -7.57 -16.08
N ARG A 248 -11.10 -6.49 -15.31
CA ARG A 248 -10.48 -6.31 -13.99
C ARG A 248 -10.86 -7.39 -12.99
N ILE A 249 -12.12 -7.84 -12.98
CA ILE A 249 -12.56 -8.96 -12.14
C ILE A 249 -11.85 -10.26 -12.54
N CYS A 250 -11.76 -10.55 -13.85
CA CYS A 250 -11.05 -11.73 -14.34
C CYS A 250 -9.55 -11.67 -14.01
N MET A 251 -8.91 -10.51 -14.17
CA MET A 251 -7.51 -10.27 -13.82
C MET A 251 -7.29 -10.48 -12.33
N TRP A 252 -8.12 -9.87 -11.49
CA TRP A 252 -8.09 -10.00 -10.03
C TRP A 252 -8.21 -11.46 -9.60
N ALA A 253 -9.23 -12.17 -10.09
CA ALA A 253 -9.41 -13.57 -9.76
C ALA A 253 -8.21 -14.42 -10.18
N THR A 254 -7.64 -14.17 -11.37
CA THR A 254 -6.49 -14.89 -11.89
C THR A 254 -5.25 -14.69 -11.01
N CYS A 255 -4.88 -13.43 -10.73
CA CYS A 255 -3.70 -13.13 -9.91
C CYS A 255 -3.86 -13.65 -8.48
N VAL A 256 -5.05 -13.50 -7.88
CA VAL A 256 -5.32 -13.98 -6.52
C VAL A 256 -5.24 -15.50 -6.45
N ILE A 257 -5.82 -16.23 -7.41
CA ILE A 257 -5.77 -17.70 -7.45
C ILE A 257 -4.32 -18.17 -7.64
N VAL A 258 -3.57 -17.56 -8.54
CA VAL A 258 -2.15 -17.89 -8.77
C VAL A 258 -1.31 -17.63 -7.52
N GLY A 259 -1.50 -16.47 -6.89
CA GLY A 259 -0.89 -16.12 -5.61
C GLY A 259 -1.23 -17.14 -4.51
N MET A 260 -2.50 -17.52 -4.36
CA MET A 260 -2.94 -18.54 -3.40
C MET A 260 -2.26 -19.88 -3.67
N ILE A 261 -2.24 -20.35 -4.92
CA ILE A 261 -1.59 -21.62 -5.28
C ILE A 261 -0.10 -21.56 -4.93
N TYR A 262 0.56 -20.44 -5.21
CA TYR A 262 1.98 -20.23 -4.88
C TYR A 262 2.25 -20.32 -3.38
N VAL A 263 1.46 -19.62 -2.57
CA VAL A 263 1.58 -19.64 -1.11
C VAL A 263 1.27 -21.02 -0.54
N ILE A 264 0.20 -21.68 -1.02
CA ILE A 264 -0.18 -23.03 -0.59
C ILE A 264 0.91 -24.05 -0.91
N ALA A 265 1.52 -23.97 -2.10
CA ALA A 265 2.60 -24.87 -2.51
C ALA A 265 3.82 -24.70 -1.60
N TYR A 266 4.19 -23.46 -1.26
CA TYR A 266 5.25 -23.17 -0.30
C TYR A 266 4.91 -23.66 1.11
N ALA A 267 3.71 -23.33 1.61
CA ALA A 267 3.26 -23.69 2.94
C ALA A 267 3.24 -25.21 3.15
N LYS A 268 2.74 -25.98 2.17
CA LYS A 268 2.79 -27.45 2.18
C LYS A 268 4.22 -27.99 2.19
N LYS A 269 5.16 -27.33 1.50
CA LYS A 269 6.58 -27.72 1.50
C LYS A 269 7.20 -27.54 2.89
N VAL A 270 6.93 -26.41 3.54
CA VAL A 270 7.40 -26.11 4.90
C VAL A 270 6.75 -27.04 5.92
N GLN A 271 5.46 -27.29 5.81
CA GLN A 271 4.73 -28.19 6.70
C GLN A 271 5.28 -29.63 6.65
N LYS A 272 5.65 -30.12 5.46
CA LYS A 272 6.29 -31.44 5.31
C LYS A 272 7.75 -31.46 5.77
N ASN A 273 8.47 -30.35 5.58
CA ASN A 273 9.87 -30.23 5.96
C ASN A 273 10.16 -28.80 6.46
N PRO A 274 10.19 -28.57 7.79
CA PRO A 274 10.42 -27.24 8.35
C PRO A 274 11.72 -26.58 7.88
N LYS A 275 12.77 -27.35 7.57
CA LYS A 275 14.05 -26.84 7.04
C LYS A 275 13.94 -26.24 5.63
N ALA A 276 12.83 -26.48 4.93
CA ALA A 276 12.56 -25.87 3.64
C ALA A 276 12.14 -24.39 3.75
N SER A 277 11.81 -23.91 4.96
CA SER A 277 11.48 -22.51 5.20
C SER A 277 12.68 -21.60 4.95
N TYR A 278 12.44 -20.48 4.26
CA TYR A 278 13.45 -19.43 4.07
C TYR A 278 13.88 -18.76 5.39
N VAL A 279 13.02 -18.86 6.41
CA VAL A 279 13.21 -18.21 7.71
C VAL A 279 13.51 -19.18 8.84
N TYR A 280 13.64 -20.49 8.54
CA TYR A 280 13.89 -21.53 9.54
C TYR A 280 14.96 -21.13 10.56
N ASN A 281 16.19 -20.89 10.11
CA ASN A 281 17.34 -20.62 10.98
C ASN A 281 17.23 -19.37 11.86
N ASP A 282 16.34 -18.43 11.52
CA ASP A 282 16.20 -17.19 12.28
C ASP A 282 15.29 -17.41 13.49
N PHE A 283 14.32 -18.31 13.37
CA PHE A 283 13.21 -18.42 14.32
C PHE A 283 13.04 -19.79 14.97
N VAL A 284 13.88 -20.79 14.67
CA VAL A 284 13.73 -22.16 15.23
C VAL A 284 13.50 -22.15 16.75
N LYS A 285 14.21 -21.28 17.48
CA LYS A 285 14.10 -21.20 18.94
C LYS A 285 12.79 -20.57 19.39
N GLU A 286 12.46 -19.40 18.85
CA GLU A 286 11.25 -18.66 19.19
C GLU A 286 9.99 -19.45 18.82
N ASP A 287 9.98 -20.12 17.67
CA ASP A 287 8.87 -20.98 17.24
C ASP A 287 8.72 -22.20 18.14
N GLN A 288 9.83 -22.81 18.56
CA GLN A 288 9.76 -23.95 19.47
C GLN A 288 9.33 -23.53 20.88
N GLU A 289 9.80 -22.41 21.40
CA GLU A 289 9.34 -21.87 22.70
C GLU A 289 7.84 -21.57 22.67
N TYR A 290 7.35 -20.97 21.57
CA TYR A 290 5.93 -20.70 21.36
C TYR A 290 5.09 -22.00 21.35
N LEU A 291 5.49 -22.98 20.52
CA LEU A 291 4.79 -24.27 20.41
C LEU A 291 4.89 -25.14 21.68
N ASN A 292 5.91 -24.93 22.51
CA ASN A 292 6.09 -25.67 23.76
C ASN A 292 5.28 -25.07 24.91
N GLN A 293 5.07 -23.74 24.94
CA GLN A 293 4.11 -23.11 25.88
C GLN A 293 2.67 -23.60 25.64
N ASP A 294 2.36 -24.00 24.39
CA ASP A 294 1.05 -24.54 24.01
C ASP A 294 0.73 -25.93 24.61
N GLN A 295 1.73 -26.72 25.04
CA GLN A 295 1.47 -28.01 25.70
C GLN A 295 0.85 -27.87 27.09
N THR A 296 0.85 -26.65 27.65
CA THR A 296 0.25 -26.29 28.94
C THR A 296 -1.04 -25.48 28.85
N ILE A 297 -1.60 -25.28 27.64
CA ILE A 297 -2.88 -24.59 27.50
C ILE A 297 -4.00 -25.40 28.17
N GLN A 298 -4.43 -24.93 29.35
CA GLN A 298 -5.73 -25.30 29.90
C GLN A 298 -6.82 -24.79 28.96
N GLU A 299 -7.82 -25.63 28.64
CA GLU A 299 -8.97 -25.26 27.81
C GLU A 299 -9.61 -23.97 28.33
N HIS A 300 -9.37 -22.85 27.66
CA HIS A 300 -10.03 -21.59 27.98
C HIS A 300 -11.17 -21.39 27.00
N GLU A 301 -12.39 -21.63 27.46
CA GLU A 301 -13.57 -21.19 26.72
C GLU A 301 -13.59 -19.67 26.65
N PHE A 302 -14.03 -19.15 25.50
CA PHE A 302 -14.22 -17.72 25.31
C PHE A 302 -15.13 -17.13 26.39
N THR A 303 -14.59 -16.19 27.18
CA THR A 303 -15.41 -15.41 28.10
C THR A 303 -16.35 -14.50 27.32
N TRP A 304 -17.48 -14.13 27.93
CA TRP A 304 -18.40 -13.14 27.33
C TRP A 304 -17.67 -11.82 26.99
N ARG A 305 -16.76 -11.36 27.86
CA ARG A 305 -15.98 -10.13 27.65
C ARG A 305 -15.08 -10.25 26.42
N GLN A 306 -14.38 -11.37 26.24
CA GLN A 306 -13.57 -11.62 25.05
C GLN A 306 -14.41 -11.65 23.77
N LYS A 307 -15.58 -12.31 23.79
CA LYS A 307 -16.51 -12.31 22.65
C LYS A 307 -16.98 -10.90 22.32
N LEU A 308 -17.34 -10.11 23.33
CA LEU A 308 -17.80 -8.74 23.16
C LEU A 308 -16.69 -7.83 22.62
N THR A 309 -15.46 -7.94 23.13
CA THR A 309 -14.29 -7.22 22.62
C THR A 309 -14.04 -7.55 21.14
N LEU A 310 -14.04 -8.83 20.76
CA LEU A 310 -13.88 -9.24 19.36
C LEU A 310 -15.02 -8.76 18.47
N LEU A 311 -16.26 -8.81 18.96
CA LEU A 311 -17.43 -8.34 18.22
C LEU A 311 -17.35 -6.83 17.95
N VAL A 312 -17.03 -6.03 18.97
CA VAL A 312 -16.86 -4.59 18.83
C VAL A 312 -15.69 -4.28 17.88
N PHE A 313 -14.59 -5.02 17.97
CA PHE A 313 -13.47 -4.87 17.05
C PHE A 313 -13.88 -5.17 15.60
N ALA A 314 -14.62 -6.26 15.37
CA ALA A 314 -15.12 -6.61 14.04
C ALA A 314 -16.10 -5.56 13.49
N ILE A 315 -16.98 -5.01 14.34
CA ILE A 315 -17.89 -3.92 13.96
C ILE A 315 -17.09 -2.67 13.55
N ALA A 316 -16.00 -2.35 14.23
CA ALA A 316 -15.15 -1.22 13.86
C ALA A 316 -14.63 -1.33 12.41
N PHE A 317 -14.18 -2.52 12.00
CA PHE A 317 -13.80 -2.78 10.60
C PHE A 317 -14.97 -2.64 9.63
N ILE A 318 -16.17 -3.10 9.98
CA ILE A 318 -17.36 -2.94 9.11
C ILE A 318 -17.73 -1.46 8.94
N VAL A 319 -17.72 -0.70 10.04
CA VAL A 319 -18.00 0.74 10.04
C VAL A 319 -16.95 1.50 9.22
N MET A 320 -15.67 1.14 9.39
CA MET A 320 -14.58 1.67 8.57
C MET A 320 -14.82 1.43 7.08
N ILE A 321 -15.10 0.18 6.67
CA ILE A 321 -15.34 -0.17 5.27
C ILE A 321 -16.51 0.63 4.69
N TRP A 322 -17.61 0.72 5.44
CA TRP A 322 -18.77 1.51 5.04
C TRP A 322 -18.42 3.01 4.90
N GLY A 323 -17.66 3.56 5.84
CA GLY A 323 -17.26 4.96 5.83
C GLY A 323 -16.36 5.31 4.64
N VAL A 324 -15.38 4.48 4.34
CA VAL A 324 -14.49 4.65 3.18
C VAL A 324 -15.31 4.59 1.88
N GLN A 325 -16.20 3.61 1.74
CA GLN A 325 -16.97 3.39 0.51
C GLN A 325 -18.09 4.41 0.27
N GLN A 326 -18.80 4.83 1.32
CA GLN A 326 -20.04 5.61 1.19
C GLN A 326 -19.91 7.07 1.64
N LYS A 327 -18.95 7.37 2.53
CA LYS A 327 -18.77 8.70 3.11
C LYS A 327 -17.48 9.38 2.68
N GLY A 328 -16.63 8.69 1.92
CA GLY A 328 -15.34 9.22 1.49
C GLY A 328 -14.38 9.46 2.66
N TRP A 329 -14.53 8.70 3.74
CA TRP A 329 -13.64 8.81 4.90
C TRP A 329 -12.19 8.52 4.51
N TYR A 330 -11.29 9.29 5.12
CA TYR A 330 -9.85 9.10 4.99
C TYR A 330 -9.27 8.69 6.35
N PHE A 331 -7.95 8.73 6.51
CA PHE A 331 -7.29 8.18 7.69
C PHE A 331 -7.74 8.82 9.02
N THR A 332 -8.06 10.12 9.03
CA THR A 332 -8.53 10.80 10.25
C THR A 332 -9.85 10.22 10.75
N GLU A 333 -10.86 10.09 9.89
CA GLU A 333 -12.16 9.53 10.29
C GLU A 333 -12.05 8.06 10.68
N ILE A 334 -11.19 7.30 9.99
CA ILE A 334 -10.89 5.91 10.36
C ILE A 334 -10.24 5.84 11.74
N ALA A 335 -9.27 6.72 12.03
CA ALA A 335 -8.65 6.81 13.35
C ALA A 335 -9.68 7.13 14.45
N VAL A 336 -10.67 7.99 14.16
CA VAL A 336 -11.78 8.29 15.09
C VAL A 336 -12.60 7.03 15.41
N VAL A 337 -12.90 6.17 14.41
CA VAL A 337 -13.62 4.91 14.63
C VAL A 337 -12.86 3.99 15.59
N PHE A 338 -11.56 3.81 15.37
CA PHE A 338 -10.74 2.95 16.23
C PHE A 338 -10.47 3.60 17.60
N LEU A 339 -10.37 4.91 17.69
CA LEU A 339 -10.26 5.61 18.97
C LEU A 339 -11.54 5.43 19.80
N ALA A 340 -12.71 5.59 19.18
CA ALA A 340 -14.00 5.30 19.82
C ALA A 340 -14.09 3.84 20.27
N THR A 341 -13.56 2.91 19.46
CA THR A 341 -13.45 1.49 19.81
C THR A 341 -12.57 1.27 21.03
N GLY A 342 -11.43 1.95 21.12
CA GLY A 342 -10.56 1.95 22.29
C GLY A 342 -11.30 2.42 23.55
N TYR A 343 -12.06 3.51 23.47
CA TYR A 343 -12.89 3.97 24.60
C TYR A 343 -13.96 2.95 24.99
N ILE A 344 -14.60 2.29 24.04
CA ILE A 344 -15.55 1.20 24.34
C ILE A 344 -14.83 0.06 25.08
N PHE A 345 -13.64 -0.33 24.63
CA PHE A 345 -12.84 -1.37 25.28
C PHE A 345 -12.49 -1.07 26.73
N ALA A 346 -12.31 0.20 27.11
CA ALA A 346 -12.07 0.59 28.50
C ALA A 346 -13.18 0.07 29.44
N PHE A 347 -14.43 -0.02 28.95
CA PHE A 347 -15.57 -0.51 29.74
C PHE A 347 -15.82 -2.02 29.60
N ILE A 348 -15.56 -2.59 28.41
CA ILE A 348 -15.97 -3.98 28.12
C ILE A 348 -14.85 -5.02 28.22
N SER A 349 -13.58 -4.60 28.13
CA SER A 349 -12.43 -5.53 28.13
C SER A 349 -12.28 -6.25 29.47
N GLY A 350 -12.74 -5.66 30.57
CA GLY A 350 -12.58 -6.25 31.90
C GLY A 350 -11.18 -6.15 32.48
N LEU A 351 -10.29 -5.36 31.84
CA LEU A 351 -9.01 -4.97 32.39
C LEU A 351 -9.20 -3.85 33.42
N SER A 352 -8.30 -3.75 34.39
CA SER A 352 -8.21 -2.55 35.23
C SER A 352 -7.78 -1.36 34.38
N GLU A 353 -8.11 -0.13 34.81
CA GLU A 353 -7.75 1.10 34.10
C GLU A 353 -6.24 1.17 33.81
N HIS A 354 -5.40 0.94 34.82
CA HIS A 354 -3.95 0.91 34.64
C HIS A 354 -3.50 -0.11 33.59
N LYS A 355 -4.01 -1.35 33.67
CA LYS A 355 -3.64 -2.41 32.73
C LYS A 355 -4.15 -2.11 31.32
N PHE A 356 -5.33 -1.48 31.21
CA PHE A 356 -5.88 -1.04 29.93
C PHE A 356 -4.98 0.01 29.27
N VAL A 357 -4.64 1.08 29.99
CA VAL A 357 -3.79 2.17 29.46
C VAL A 357 -2.41 1.63 29.10
N GLU A 358 -1.79 0.84 29.98
CA GLU A 358 -0.50 0.20 29.72
C GLU A 358 -0.56 -0.68 28.45
N SER A 359 -1.58 -1.51 28.31
CA SER A 359 -1.73 -2.38 27.14
C SER A 359 -1.97 -1.60 25.85
N PHE A 360 -2.73 -0.51 25.93
CA PHE A 360 -2.95 0.38 24.79
C PHE A 360 -1.66 1.09 24.36
N VAL A 361 -0.91 1.64 25.32
CA VAL A 361 0.36 2.33 25.03
C VAL A 361 1.40 1.36 24.49
N ASN A 362 1.52 0.16 25.08
CA ASN A 362 2.44 -0.87 24.60
C ASN A 362 2.10 -1.32 23.18
N GLY A 363 0.81 -1.58 22.89
CA GLY A 363 0.37 -1.95 21.55
C GLY A 363 0.61 -0.84 20.50
N ALA A 364 0.45 0.43 20.87
CA ALA A 364 0.83 1.55 20.02
C ALA A 364 2.36 1.62 19.82
N GLY A 365 3.13 1.38 20.89
CA GLY A 365 4.60 1.34 20.89
C GLY A 365 5.17 0.29 19.94
N ASP A 366 4.54 -0.89 19.86
CA ASP A 366 4.94 -1.96 18.94
C ASP A 366 4.85 -1.53 17.46
N LEU A 367 3.97 -0.58 17.13
CA LEU A 367 3.79 -0.04 15.78
C LEU A 367 4.57 1.25 15.51
N LEU A 368 5.27 1.81 16.50
CA LEU A 368 6.00 3.07 16.33
C LEU A 368 7.08 2.97 15.24
N GLY A 369 7.80 1.85 15.18
CA GLY A 369 8.81 1.59 14.16
C GLY A 369 8.22 1.56 12.75
N VAL A 370 7.00 1.04 12.59
CA VAL A 370 6.26 1.04 11.33
C VAL A 370 5.82 2.46 10.98
N ALA A 371 5.23 3.18 11.93
CA ALA A 371 4.73 4.54 11.74
C ALA A 371 5.83 5.51 11.28
N LEU A 372 7.00 5.46 11.90
CA LEU A 372 8.15 6.28 11.48
C LEU A 372 8.68 5.90 10.09
N THR A 373 8.58 4.63 9.70
CA THR A 373 8.95 4.17 8.36
C THR A 373 8.04 4.75 7.28
N ILE A 374 6.74 4.92 7.57
CA ILE A 374 5.77 5.59 6.68
C ILE A 374 6.24 7.02 6.36
N GLY A 375 6.62 7.77 7.40
CA GLY A 375 7.12 9.14 7.24
C GLY A 375 8.41 9.19 6.40
N LEU A 376 9.33 8.26 6.61
CA LEU A 376 10.55 8.17 5.80
C LEU A 376 10.28 7.79 4.35
N ALA A 377 9.32 6.89 4.10
CA ALA A 377 8.93 6.53 2.74
C ALA A 377 8.34 7.76 2.01
N ARG A 378 7.55 8.59 2.69
CA ARG A 378 6.99 9.83 2.14
C ARG A 378 8.07 10.86 1.76
N ALA A 379 9.20 10.87 2.46
CA ALA A 379 10.33 11.76 2.16
C ALA A 379 10.83 11.61 0.71
N VAL A 380 10.83 10.39 0.16
CA VAL A 380 11.26 10.12 -1.21
C VAL A 380 10.39 10.89 -2.21
N SER A 381 9.07 10.82 -2.05
CA SER A 381 8.15 11.57 -2.91
C SER A 381 8.25 13.08 -2.69
N ILE A 382 8.47 13.54 -1.45
CA ILE A 382 8.66 14.97 -1.16
C ILE A 382 9.88 15.52 -1.91
N VAL A 383 11.03 14.82 -1.90
CA VAL A 383 12.22 15.27 -2.64
C VAL A 383 11.94 15.39 -4.13
N MET A 384 11.17 14.47 -4.71
CA MET A 384 10.81 14.53 -6.13
C MET A 384 9.82 15.65 -6.46
N GLU A 385 8.84 15.87 -5.58
CA GLU A 385 7.86 16.95 -5.67
C GLU A 385 8.55 18.32 -5.58
N GLU A 386 9.43 18.54 -4.58
CA GLU A 386 10.15 19.80 -4.38
C GLU A 386 11.22 20.08 -5.47
N SER A 387 11.79 19.02 -6.06
CA SER A 387 12.75 19.15 -7.16
C SER A 387 12.10 19.29 -8.53
N HIS A 388 10.77 19.17 -8.62
CA HIS A 388 10.01 19.21 -9.87
C HIS A 388 10.55 18.21 -10.90
N THR A 389 10.92 17.02 -10.44
CA THR A 389 11.48 15.95 -11.29
C THR A 389 10.43 14.97 -11.78
N SER A 390 9.36 14.75 -11.00
CA SER A 390 8.25 13.85 -11.36
C SER A 390 7.63 14.22 -12.71
N ASP A 391 7.35 15.50 -12.93
CA ASP A 391 6.73 16.02 -14.15
C ASP A 391 7.66 15.91 -15.36
N THR A 392 8.96 16.16 -15.17
CA THR A 392 9.97 15.97 -16.23
C THR A 392 10.06 14.52 -16.67
N ILE A 393 10.05 13.57 -15.73
CA ILE A 393 10.06 12.14 -16.04
C ILE A 393 8.78 11.76 -16.79
N MET A 394 7.63 12.27 -16.34
CA MET A 394 6.34 12.05 -16.99
C MET A 394 6.34 12.56 -18.45
N ASN A 395 6.82 13.79 -18.66
CA ASN A 395 6.93 14.41 -19.98
C ASN A 395 7.91 13.65 -20.89
N PHE A 396 9.02 13.15 -20.35
CA PHE A 396 9.94 12.31 -21.11
C PHE A 396 9.23 11.05 -21.63
N PHE A 397 8.50 10.34 -20.76
CA PHE A 397 7.78 9.15 -21.18
C PHE A 397 6.63 9.46 -22.14
N SER A 398 5.90 10.56 -21.99
CA SER A 398 4.80 10.90 -22.92
C SER A 398 5.29 11.14 -24.35
N GLN A 399 6.48 11.71 -24.53
CA GLN A 399 7.07 11.97 -25.85
C GLN A 399 7.55 10.70 -26.56
N GLN A 400 8.01 9.70 -25.80
CA GLN A 400 8.56 8.45 -26.34
C GLN A 400 7.50 7.53 -26.97
N VAL A 401 6.23 7.86 -26.80
CA VAL A 401 5.10 6.94 -27.02
C VAL A 401 4.40 7.19 -28.36
N SER A 402 4.67 8.33 -28.99
CA SER A 402 4.11 8.69 -30.29
C SER A 402 4.56 7.71 -31.39
N GLY A 403 3.60 7.18 -32.16
CA GLY A 403 3.86 6.28 -33.28
C GLY A 403 4.07 4.80 -32.92
N MET A 404 3.93 4.43 -31.64
CA MET A 404 3.99 3.01 -31.22
C MET A 404 2.74 2.23 -31.66
N PRO A 405 2.86 0.95 -32.06
CA PRO A 405 1.72 0.06 -32.20
C PRO A 405 0.97 -0.12 -30.85
N PRO A 406 -0.37 -0.29 -30.85
CA PRO A 406 -1.19 -0.44 -29.64
C PRO A 406 -0.66 -1.41 -28.58
N LEU A 407 -0.20 -2.60 -29.00
CA LEU A 407 0.33 -3.61 -28.08
C LEU A 407 1.65 -3.18 -27.42
N LEU A 408 2.57 -2.61 -28.19
CA LEU A 408 3.84 -2.14 -27.65
C LEU A 408 3.63 -0.92 -26.77
N PHE A 409 2.72 -0.03 -27.15
CA PHE A 409 2.31 1.13 -26.38
C PHE A 409 1.83 0.72 -24.98
N ILE A 410 0.91 -0.25 -24.87
CA ILE A 410 0.32 -0.58 -23.58
C ILE A 410 1.30 -1.32 -22.66
N TRP A 411 2.15 -2.19 -23.22
CA TRP A 411 3.24 -2.81 -22.47
C TRP A 411 4.29 -1.80 -22.03
N PHE A 412 4.61 -0.82 -22.88
CA PHE A 412 5.49 0.27 -22.50
C PHE A 412 4.89 1.11 -21.37
N MET A 413 3.60 1.45 -21.42
CA MET A 413 2.91 2.13 -20.32
C MET A 413 2.99 1.36 -19.00
N PHE A 414 2.79 0.04 -19.04
CA PHE A 414 2.95 -0.81 -17.86
C PHE A 414 4.37 -0.71 -17.26
N LEU A 415 5.41 -0.74 -18.10
CA LEU A 415 6.80 -0.56 -17.66
C LEU A 415 7.05 0.85 -17.11
N VAL A 416 6.49 1.89 -17.73
CA VAL A 416 6.57 3.26 -17.24
C VAL A 416 5.98 3.35 -15.84
N TYR A 417 4.82 2.74 -15.59
CA TYR A 417 4.19 2.74 -14.27
C TYR A 417 4.91 1.87 -13.23
N ILE A 418 5.65 0.83 -13.64
CA ILE A 418 6.61 0.14 -12.77
C ILE A 418 7.72 1.09 -12.32
N VAL A 419 8.31 1.84 -13.25
CA VAL A 419 9.40 2.77 -12.94
C VAL A 419 8.92 3.94 -12.09
N LEU A 420 7.81 4.57 -12.48
CA LEU A 420 7.22 5.67 -11.71
C LEU A 420 6.74 5.19 -10.34
N GLY A 421 6.09 4.01 -10.29
CA GLY A 421 5.62 3.41 -9.06
C GLY A 421 6.76 3.18 -8.07
N PHE A 422 7.93 2.72 -8.51
CA PHE A 422 9.10 2.54 -7.64
C PHE A 422 9.43 3.79 -6.81
N PHE A 423 9.30 4.98 -7.39
CA PHE A 423 9.58 6.24 -6.71
C PHE A 423 8.34 6.89 -6.08
N ILE A 424 7.18 6.78 -6.73
CA ILE A 424 5.90 7.36 -6.33
C ILE A 424 4.97 6.20 -5.95
N GLN A 425 5.07 5.73 -4.71
CA GLN A 425 4.24 4.61 -4.22
C GLN A 425 2.80 5.00 -3.88
N SER A 426 2.48 6.30 -3.82
CA SER A 426 1.10 6.75 -3.59
C SER A 426 0.24 6.50 -4.82
N SER A 427 -0.69 5.53 -4.76
CA SER A 427 -1.64 5.23 -5.84
C SER A 427 -2.45 6.47 -6.21
N SER A 428 -3.17 7.06 -5.27
CA SER A 428 -4.00 8.24 -5.55
C SER A 428 -3.17 9.44 -6.04
N GLY A 429 -1.94 9.61 -5.54
CA GLY A 429 -1.03 10.67 -6.00
C GLY A 429 -0.59 10.47 -7.45
N LEU A 430 -0.12 9.26 -7.79
CA LEU A 430 0.33 8.94 -9.14
C LEU A 430 -0.81 8.97 -10.16
N ALA A 431 -2.01 8.55 -9.76
CA ALA A 431 -3.21 8.66 -10.60
C ALA A 431 -3.52 10.12 -10.98
N VAL A 432 -3.62 11.02 -9.99
CA VAL A 432 -3.99 12.42 -10.26
C VAL A 432 -2.92 13.16 -11.07
N LEU A 433 -1.64 12.82 -10.84
CA LEU A 433 -0.52 13.40 -11.58
C LEU A 433 -0.48 12.92 -13.04
N SER A 434 -0.64 11.61 -13.26
CA SER A 434 -0.34 11.00 -14.56
C SER A 434 -1.54 10.91 -15.51
N MET A 435 -2.75 10.64 -15.01
CA MET A 435 -3.91 10.36 -15.86
C MET A 435 -4.29 11.50 -16.81
N PRO A 436 -4.24 12.78 -16.43
CA PRO A 436 -4.54 13.88 -17.36
C PRO A 436 -3.60 13.90 -18.55
N ILE A 437 -2.35 13.45 -18.37
CA ILE A 437 -1.30 13.48 -19.39
C ILE A 437 -1.29 12.18 -20.19
N MET A 438 -1.32 11.04 -19.51
CA MET A 438 -1.13 9.71 -20.11
C MET A 438 -2.43 9.15 -20.70
N ALA A 439 -3.60 9.40 -20.11
CA ALA A 439 -4.85 8.87 -20.64
C ALA A 439 -5.17 9.43 -22.04
N PRO A 440 -4.98 10.73 -22.36
CA PRO A 440 -5.17 11.22 -23.72
C PRO A 440 -4.25 10.60 -24.78
N LEU A 441 -3.09 10.04 -24.41
CA LEU A 441 -2.20 9.36 -25.36
C LEU A 441 -2.84 8.08 -25.93
N ALA A 442 -3.76 7.46 -25.19
CA ALA A 442 -4.56 6.32 -25.68
C ALA A 442 -5.27 6.68 -27.00
N ASN A 443 -5.83 7.90 -27.07
CA ASN A 443 -6.53 8.39 -28.25
C ASN A 443 -5.59 8.57 -29.46
N VAL A 444 -4.30 8.86 -29.23
CA VAL A 444 -3.30 9.05 -30.30
C VAL A 444 -2.96 7.72 -30.95
N VAL A 445 -2.93 6.64 -30.15
CA VAL A 445 -2.59 5.28 -30.61
C VAL A 445 -3.84 4.45 -30.94
N GLY A 446 -5.03 5.01 -30.73
CA GLY A 446 -6.30 4.40 -31.11
C GLY A 446 -6.78 3.29 -30.17
N ILE A 447 -6.47 3.39 -28.88
CA ILE A 447 -6.94 2.46 -27.85
C ILE A 447 -7.80 3.17 -26.80
N ASP A 448 -8.59 2.40 -26.05
CA ASP A 448 -9.40 2.95 -24.97
C ASP A 448 -8.56 3.42 -23.78
N ARG A 449 -8.97 4.52 -23.14
CA ARG A 449 -8.29 5.10 -21.97
C ARG A 449 -8.31 4.20 -20.75
N ALA A 450 -9.30 3.30 -20.63
CA ALA A 450 -9.35 2.29 -19.59
C ALA A 450 -8.12 1.37 -19.60
N SER A 451 -7.54 1.13 -20.77
CA SER A 451 -6.27 0.41 -20.90
C SER A 451 -5.14 1.09 -20.12
N ILE A 452 -5.04 2.43 -20.19
CA ILE A 452 -4.01 3.19 -19.45
C ILE A 452 -4.19 3.03 -17.95
N ILE A 453 -5.44 3.02 -17.48
CA ILE A 453 -5.76 2.83 -16.07
C ILE A 453 -5.34 1.43 -15.60
N ASP A 454 -5.52 0.42 -16.45
CA ASP A 454 -5.08 -0.94 -16.15
C ASP A 454 -3.55 -1.04 -16.13
N ALA A 455 -2.86 -0.47 -17.12
CA ALA A 455 -1.41 -0.41 -17.14
C ALA A 455 -0.83 0.31 -15.92
N TYR A 456 -1.50 1.38 -15.48
CA TYR A 456 -1.19 2.10 -14.24
C TYR A 456 -1.36 1.22 -13.00
N ASN A 457 -2.55 0.69 -12.77
CA ASN A 457 -2.86 -0.09 -11.57
C ASN A 457 -1.96 -1.33 -11.48
N TRP A 458 -1.81 -2.04 -12.60
CA TRP A 458 -1.06 -3.29 -12.62
C TRP A 458 0.44 -3.01 -12.56
N GLY A 459 0.94 -1.96 -13.21
CA GLY A 459 2.36 -1.58 -13.17
C GLY A 459 2.78 -1.12 -11.78
N GLN A 460 2.03 -0.19 -11.19
CA GLN A 460 2.31 0.30 -9.85
C GLN A 460 2.12 -0.81 -8.80
N GLY A 461 1.03 -1.57 -8.89
CA GLY A 461 0.76 -2.67 -7.97
C GLY A 461 1.82 -3.77 -8.06
N PHE A 462 2.29 -4.09 -9.27
CA PHE A 462 3.35 -5.06 -9.48
C PHE A 462 4.64 -4.66 -8.76
N ILE A 463 5.10 -3.42 -8.97
CA ILE A 463 6.35 -2.96 -8.34
C ILE A 463 6.20 -2.85 -6.82
N SER A 464 5.00 -2.58 -6.30
CA SER A 464 4.73 -2.51 -4.85
C SER A 464 5.05 -3.82 -4.11
N LEU A 465 5.05 -4.97 -4.80
CA LEU A 465 5.41 -6.27 -4.23
C LEU A 465 6.86 -6.34 -3.73
N VAL A 466 7.73 -5.46 -4.23
CA VAL A 466 9.16 -5.43 -3.92
C VAL A 466 9.74 -4.04 -3.68
N ALA A 467 9.02 -2.98 -4.00
CA ALA A 467 9.49 -1.61 -3.83
C ALA A 467 9.81 -1.32 -2.35
N PRO A 468 11.05 -0.91 -2.02
CA PRO A 468 11.43 -0.55 -0.66
C PRO A 468 10.60 0.57 -0.03
N THR A 469 10.11 1.48 -0.86
CA THR A 469 9.27 2.62 -0.48
C THR A 469 7.82 2.22 -0.24
N GLY A 470 7.44 0.98 -0.56
CA GLY A 470 6.09 0.43 -0.34
C GLY A 470 5.95 -0.31 0.99
N LEU A 471 4.75 -0.86 1.22
CA LEU A 471 4.38 -1.51 2.49
C LEU A 471 5.14 -2.81 2.80
N ILE A 472 5.88 -3.36 1.83
CA ILE A 472 6.59 -4.63 2.03
C ILE A 472 7.60 -4.55 3.18
N LEU A 473 8.42 -3.50 3.24
CA LEU A 473 9.43 -3.39 4.28
C LEU A 473 8.82 -3.24 5.67
N MET A 474 7.68 -2.55 5.76
CA MET A 474 6.90 -2.41 6.99
C MET A 474 6.32 -3.76 7.42
N SER A 475 5.70 -4.49 6.49
CA SER A 475 5.19 -5.85 6.73
C SER A 475 6.28 -6.80 7.23
N LEU A 476 7.46 -6.71 6.63
CA LEU A 476 8.60 -7.54 7.00
C LEU A 476 9.18 -7.19 8.36
N MET A 477 9.19 -5.90 8.73
CA MET A 477 9.61 -5.47 10.07
C MET A 477 8.66 -5.98 11.17
N MET A 478 7.35 -5.96 10.92
CA MET A 478 6.36 -6.49 11.88
C MET A 478 6.58 -7.95 12.27
N VAL A 479 7.26 -8.71 11.41
CA VAL A 479 7.53 -10.13 11.63
C VAL A 479 9.02 -10.46 11.72
N ASN A 480 9.88 -9.45 11.79
CA ASN A 480 11.34 -9.57 11.83
C ASN A 480 11.96 -10.38 10.67
N ILE A 481 11.38 -10.34 9.47
CA ILE A 481 11.92 -11.03 8.28
C ILE A 481 12.77 -10.07 7.44
N GLY A 482 13.95 -10.51 6.98
CA GLY A 482 14.77 -9.72 6.06
C GLY A 482 14.23 -9.66 4.62
N PHE A 483 14.34 -8.51 3.96
CA PHE A 483 13.90 -8.31 2.57
C PHE A 483 14.57 -9.26 1.56
N ASN A 484 15.83 -9.62 1.76
CA ASN A 484 16.51 -10.61 0.92
C ASN A 484 15.78 -11.97 0.88
N LYS A 485 15.18 -12.39 2.00
CA LYS A 485 14.41 -13.64 2.10
C LYS A 485 13.06 -13.51 1.43
N TRP A 486 12.41 -12.36 1.60
CA TRP A 486 11.19 -12.03 0.88
C TRP A 486 11.42 -12.08 -0.63
N PHE A 487 12.43 -11.38 -1.14
CA PHE A 487 12.72 -11.36 -2.57
C PHE A 487 13.00 -12.77 -3.10
N LYS A 488 13.79 -13.57 -2.38
CA LYS A 488 14.06 -14.97 -2.76
C LYS A 488 12.79 -15.83 -2.78
N PHE A 489 11.85 -15.56 -1.87
CA PHE A 489 10.55 -16.20 -1.84
C PHE A 489 9.67 -15.73 -3.01
N CYS A 490 9.54 -14.43 -3.28
CA CYS A 490 8.55 -13.91 -4.21
C CYS A 490 9.02 -13.84 -5.67
N TRP A 491 10.31 -13.94 -5.97
CA TRP A 491 10.83 -13.69 -7.33
C TRP A 491 10.14 -14.51 -8.44
N LYS A 492 9.83 -15.79 -8.18
CA LYS A 492 9.14 -16.64 -9.14
C LYS A 492 7.71 -16.16 -9.40
N LEU A 493 7.04 -15.73 -8.34
CA LEU A 493 5.70 -15.15 -8.44
C LEU A 493 5.75 -13.85 -9.23
N LEU A 494 6.76 -12.99 -9.04
CA LEU A 494 6.93 -11.77 -9.84
C LEU A 494 7.00 -12.07 -11.34
N VAL A 495 7.75 -13.09 -11.75
CA VAL A 495 7.82 -13.45 -13.19
C VAL A 495 6.45 -13.90 -13.71
N ILE A 496 5.71 -14.68 -12.91
CA ILE A 496 4.39 -15.17 -13.27
C ILE A 496 3.40 -14.01 -13.38
N GLU A 497 3.30 -13.16 -12.36
CA GLU A 497 2.41 -11.99 -12.32
C GLU A 497 2.74 -11.01 -13.44
N PHE A 498 4.03 -10.78 -13.73
CA PHE A 498 4.46 -9.93 -14.85
C PHE A 498 3.93 -10.46 -16.19
N GLY A 499 4.02 -11.78 -16.42
CA GLY A 499 3.47 -12.42 -17.62
C GLY A 499 1.94 -12.31 -17.69
N ILE A 500 1.25 -12.48 -16.56
CA ILE A 500 -0.21 -12.32 -16.46
C ILE A 500 -0.61 -10.88 -16.81
N CYS A 501 0.07 -9.87 -16.23
CA CYS A 501 -0.17 -8.47 -16.56
C CYS A 501 -0.03 -8.19 -18.05
N LEU A 502 1.06 -8.63 -18.69
CA LEU A 502 1.26 -8.43 -20.13
C LEU A 502 0.17 -9.10 -20.98
N ALA A 503 -0.22 -10.33 -20.62
CA ALA A 503 -1.28 -11.06 -21.32
C ALA A 503 -2.64 -10.38 -21.17
N PHE A 504 -3.02 -9.96 -19.97
CA PHE A 504 -4.29 -9.27 -19.74
C PHE A 504 -4.32 -7.89 -20.38
N LEU A 505 -3.19 -7.17 -20.47
CA LEU A 505 -3.13 -5.89 -21.19
C LEU A 505 -3.35 -6.10 -22.68
N ALA A 506 -2.80 -7.18 -23.25
CA ALA A 506 -3.03 -7.55 -24.64
C ALA A 506 -4.50 -7.93 -24.89
N ILE A 507 -5.13 -8.67 -23.96
CA ILE A 507 -6.56 -9.00 -24.03
C ILE A 507 -7.41 -7.74 -23.95
N GLY A 508 -7.06 -6.78 -23.08
CA GLY A 508 -7.77 -5.51 -22.94
C GLY A 508 -7.92 -4.76 -24.26
N LEU A 509 -6.89 -4.77 -25.11
CA LEU A 509 -6.94 -4.13 -26.44
C LEU A 509 -8.01 -4.69 -27.39
N VAL A 510 -8.52 -5.88 -27.12
CA VAL A 510 -9.56 -6.54 -27.94
C VAL A 510 -10.93 -6.48 -27.26
N VAL A 511 -10.96 -6.33 -25.94
CA VAL A 511 -12.19 -6.30 -25.13
C VAL A 511 -12.78 -4.89 -25.06
N TYR A 512 -11.93 -3.87 -25.05
CA TYR A 512 -12.31 -2.46 -24.99
C TYR A 512 -12.70 -1.87 -26.33
#